data_AF-A0A8J4H580-F1
#
_entry.id   AF-A0A8J4H580-F1
#
_cell.length_a   1.000
_cell.length_b   1.000
_cell.length_c   1.000
_cell.angle_alpha   90.00
_cell.angle_beta   90.00
_cell.angle_gamma   90.00
#
_symmetry.space_group_name_H-M   'P 1'
#
loop_
_entity.id
_entity.type
_entity.pdbx_description
1 polymer ?
#
loop_
_entity_poly.entity_id
_entity_poly.type
_entity_poly.pdbx_seq_one_letter_code
_entity_poly.pdbx_strand_id
1 'polypeptide(L)'
;MVKVDADGHFEWQHVYEKGYERIWSVAEIADGYILPNDIGSAAGEQPVLTRISEDGEPVEQIRLQPGVGQPHSYLYVSQVAAGMDGGFIAGLRTGQSQLGLVKVSADGKAEWQRQYAPQFSRAFFQIETGDVMEWVSRVIKQRLRQSCLGSCREAFWSSCGIRNEQGTR
;
A
#
# COMPACT_ATOMS: atom_id res chain seq x y z
N MET A 1 14.61 5.63 1.42
CA MET A 1 13.98 4.70 0.48
C MET A 1 14.59 4.90 -0.90
N VAL A 2 14.60 3.85 -1.71
CA VAL A 2 15.18 3.85 -3.04
C VAL A 2 14.19 3.16 -3.97
N LYS A 3 13.91 3.77 -5.12
CA LYS A 3 13.23 3.11 -6.24
C LYS A 3 14.25 2.86 -7.35
N VAL A 4 14.23 1.65 -7.88
CA VAL A 4 15.09 1.23 -8.99
C VAL A 4 14.24 0.67 -10.11
N ASP A 5 14.72 0.84 -11.35
CA ASP A 5 14.12 0.21 -12.52
C ASP A 5 14.45 -1.29 -12.59
N ALA A 6 13.97 -1.96 -13.64
CA ALA A 6 14.19 -3.40 -13.86
C ALA A 6 15.67 -3.76 -14.13
N ASP A 7 16.48 -2.79 -14.56
CA ASP A 7 17.91 -2.95 -14.81
C ASP A 7 18.75 -2.59 -13.57
N GLY A 8 18.11 -2.11 -12.50
CA GLY A 8 18.73 -1.73 -11.24
C GLY A 8 19.25 -0.29 -11.21
N HIS A 9 18.90 0.55 -12.18
CA HIS A 9 19.24 1.97 -12.13
C HIS A 9 18.32 2.72 -11.17
N PHE A 10 18.86 3.73 -10.49
CA PHE A 10 18.07 4.59 -9.61
C PHE A 10 17.06 5.41 -10.41
N GLU A 11 15.78 5.26 -10.09
CA GLU A 11 14.76 6.22 -10.49
C GLU A 11 14.76 7.41 -9.54
N TRP A 12 14.74 7.13 -8.22
CA TRP A 12 14.87 8.14 -7.19
C TRP A 12 15.40 7.57 -5.87
N GLN A 13 15.94 8.46 -5.04
CA GLN A 13 16.25 8.16 -3.64
C GLN A 13 15.75 9.28 -2.74
N HIS A 14 15.16 8.91 -1.60
CA HIS A 14 14.69 9.85 -0.58
C HIS A 14 15.17 9.44 0.79
N VAL A 15 15.63 10.42 1.57
CA VAL A 15 15.91 10.28 2.99
C VAL A 15 14.81 11.02 3.73
N TYR A 16 13.97 10.26 4.44
CA TYR A 16 12.92 10.85 5.26
C TYR A 16 13.48 11.24 6.64
N GLU A 17 12.96 12.34 7.17
CA GLU A 17 13.40 12.89 8.46
C GLU A 17 12.96 12.02 9.66
N LYS A 18 13.09 12.57 10.87
CA LYS A 18 12.80 11.90 12.14
C LYS A 18 11.40 11.27 12.15
N GLY A 19 11.29 10.01 12.57
CA GLY A 19 10.03 9.24 12.62
C GLY A 19 9.90 8.14 11.57
N TYR A 20 10.88 8.01 10.66
CA TYR A 20 10.98 6.91 9.68
C TYR A 20 12.16 5.97 10.02
N GLU A 21 12.47 5.82 11.31
CA GLU A 21 13.70 5.15 11.77
C GLU A 21 13.79 3.68 11.34
N ARG A 22 12.64 3.02 11.15
CA ARG A 22 12.54 1.66 10.62
C ARG A 22 11.33 1.52 9.70
N ILE A 23 11.58 1.06 8.49
CA ILE A 23 10.57 0.68 7.50
C ILE A 23 10.78 -0.79 7.18
N TRP A 24 9.87 -1.65 7.64
CA TRP A 24 9.98 -3.11 7.49
C TRP A 24 9.32 -3.66 6.22
N SER A 25 8.46 -2.86 5.60
CA SER A 25 7.63 -3.27 4.46
C SER A 25 7.31 -2.03 3.62
N VAL A 26 6.98 -2.23 2.36
CA VAL A 26 6.41 -1.20 1.50
C VAL A 26 5.31 -1.86 0.68
N ALA A 27 4.21 -1.15 0.43
CA ALA A 27 3.18 -1.60 -0.49
C ALA A 27 2.97 -0.55 -1.59
N GLU A 28 2.99 -0.98 -2.84
CA GLU A 28 2.62 -0.15 -3.98
C GLU A 28 1.10 -0.03 -4.06
N ILE A 29 0.62 1.19 -4.28
CA ILE A 29 -0.78 1.57 -4.45
C ILE A 29 -0.91 2.33 -5.75
N ALA A 30 -2.15 2.55 -6.22
CA ALA A 30 -2.39 3.12 -7.55
C ALA A 30 -1.75 4.52 -7.78
N ASP A 31 -1.51 5.27 -6.71
CA ASP A 31 -1.01 6.65 -6.72
C ASP A 31 0.33 6.83 -5.96
N GLY A 32 1.03 5.73 -5.65
CA GLY A 32 2.33 5.79 -4.96
C GLY A 32 2.57 4.58 -4.06
N TYR A 33 2.98 4.81 -2.82
CA TYR A 33 3.32 3.74 -1.89
C TYR A 33 2.84 4.01 -0.46
N ILE A 34 2.66 2.93 0.31
CA ILE A 34 2.42 2.97 1.75
C ILE A 34 3.67 2.49 2.48
N LEU A 35 4.14 3.33 3.40
CA LEU A 35 5.27 3.06 4.28
C LEU A 35 4.79 2.95 5.73
N PRO A 36 5.00 1.81 6.41
CA PRO A 36 4.88 1.74 7.84
C PRO A 36 6.03 2.48 8.50
N ASN A 37 5.67 3.44 9.35
CA ASN A 37 6.59 4.18 10.18
C ASN A 37 6.46 3.72 11.63
N ASP A 38 7.59 3.30 12.20
CA ASP A 38 7.75 3.29 13.66
C ASP A 38 7.92 4.74 14.12
N ILE A 39 6.82 5.42 14.45
CA ILE A 39 6.93 6.59 15.32
C ILE A 39 7.08 6.03 16.72
N GLY A 40 8.31 6.11 17.21
CA GLY A 40 8.66 6.05 18.63
C GLY A 40 8.30 4.74 19.32
N SER A 41 9.36 4.01 19.65
CA SER A 41 9.38 2.90 20.60
C SER A 41 9.07 3.35 22.04
N ALA A 42 8.01 4.13 22.26
CA ALA A 42 7.49 4.51 23.56
C ALA A 42 6.11 3.87 23.76
N ALA A 43 5.90 3.40 24.97
CA ALA A 43 4.67 2.76 25.40
C ALA A 43 3.46 3.71 25.21
N GLY A 44 2.55 3.38 24.29
CA GLY A 44 1.34 4.17 24.01
C GLY A 44 1.38 5.02 22.74
N GLU A 45 2.49 5.02 21.99
CA GLU A 45 2.51 5.62 20.65
C GLU A 45 1.73 4.75 19.64
N GLN A 46 1.02 5.41 18.73
CA GLN A 46 0.21 4.74 17.70
C GLN A 46 1.05 4.55 16.44
N PRO A 47 1.03 3.36 15.82
CA PRO A 47 1.72 3.17 14.55
C PRO A 47 1.09 4.07 13.49
N VAL A 48 1.96 4.63 12.66
CA VAL A 48 1.57 5.53 11.57
C VAL A 48 1.99 4.91 10.25
N LEU A 49 1.11 4.97 9.28
CA LEU A 49 1.42 4.63 7.90
C LEU A 49 1.50 5.93 7.12
N THR A 50 2.53 6.09 6.31
CA THR A 50 2.69 7.24 5.44
C THR A 50 2.39 6.84 4.01
N ARG A 51 1.46 7.56 3.37
CA ARG A 51 1.32 7.55 1.92
C ARG A 51 2.37 8.46 1.33
N ILE A 52 3.15 7.93 0.40
CA ILE A 52 4.09 8.68 -0.42
C ILE A 52 3.64 8.63 -1.89
N SER A 53 3.94 9.66 -2.66
CA SER A 53 3.65 9.71 -4.09
C SER A 53 4.55 8.76 -4.88
N GLU A 54 4.27 8.60 -6.18
CA GLU A 54 5.13 7.85 -7.10
C GLU A 54 6.57 8.41 -7.18
N ASP A 55 6.72 9.72 -6.98
CA ASP A 55 8.01 10.43 -6.92
C ASP A 55 8.70 10.30 -5.55
N GLY A 56 8.05 9.68 -4.57
CA GLY A 56 8.57 9.46 -3.22
C GLY A 56 8.35 10.62 -2.25
N GLU A 57 7.49 11.58 -2.57
CA GLU A 57 7.16 12.68 -1.66
C GLU A 57 6.07 12.27 -0.66
N PRO A 58 6.17 12.60 0.64
CA PRO A 58 5.10 12.35 1.60
C PRO A 58 3.81 13.10 1.26
N VAL A 59 2.69 12.38 1.17
CA VAL A 59 1.36 12.93 0.85
C VAL A 59 0.49 13.00 2.09
N GLU A 60 0.42 11.92 2.87
CA GLU A 60 -0.50 11.79 3.99
C GLU A 60 0.05 10.85 5.07
N GLN A 61 -0.35 11.08 6.33
CA GLN A 61 -0.10 10.16 7.44
C GLN A 61 -1.41 9.61 8.02
N ILE A 62 -1.51 8.29 8.06
CA ILE A 62 -2.64 7.52 8.58
C ILE A 62 -2.25 6.98 9.94
N ARG A 63 -2.87 7.53 11.01
CA ARG A 63 -2.69 7.02 12.37
C ARG A 63 -3.62 5.83 12.59
N LEU A 64 -3.02 4.68 12.88
CA LEU A 64 -3.79 3.50 13.24
C LEU A 64 -4.12 3.59 14.72
N GLN A 65 -5.41 3.50 15.08
CA GLN A 65 -5.82 3.31 16.46
C GLN A 65 -5.84 1.82 16.75
N PRO A 66 -4.87 1.27 17.49
CA PRO A 66 -4.80 -0.17 17.63
C PRO A 66 -5.74 -0.66 18.72
N GLY A 67 -6.64 -1.56 18.36
CA GLY A 67 -7.32 -2.45 19.32
C GLY A 67 -6.55 -3.76 19.57
N VAL A 68 -5.24 -3.79 19.27
CA VAL A 68 -4.38 -4.97 19.38
C VAL A 68 -3.42 -4.78 20.53
N GLY A 69 -3.50 -5.69 21.50
CA GLY A 69 -2.63 -5.72 22.67
C GLY A 69 -3.07 -4.87 23.85
N GLN A 70 -2.26 -4.90 24.91
CA GLN A 70 -2.56 -4.20 26.16
C GLN A 70 -2.30 -2.69 26.00
N PRO A 71 -3.03 -1.83 26.73
CA PRO A 71 -2.68 -0.42 26.84
C PRO A 71 -1.20 -0.25 27.17
N HIS A 72 -0.54 0.70 26.51
CA HIS A 72 0.90 0.98 26.66
C HIS A 72 1.86 -0.12 26.15
N SER A 73 1.38 -1.09 25.36
CA SER A 73 2.28 -2.00 24.64
C SER A 73 2.98 -1.27 23.50
N TYR A 74 4.24 -1.62 23.24
CA TYR A 74 4.88 -1.29 21.97
C TYR A 74 4.12 -1.96 20.84
N LEU A 75 3.82 -1.23 19.78
CA LEU A 75 3.14 -1.74 18.61
C LEU A 75 3.87 -1.31 17.35
N TYR A 76 4.14 -2.27 16.48
CA TYR A 76 4.85 -2.04 15.23
C TYR A 76 4.02 -2.60 14.08
N VAL A 77 4.11 -1.96 12.92
CA VAL A 77 3.62 -2.54 11.67
C VAL A 77 4.73 -3.36 11.05
N SER A 78 4.54 -4.68 10.96
CA SER A 78 5.55 -5.60 10.42
C SER A 78 5.39 -5.84 8.92
N GLN A 79 4.18 -5.67 8.39
CA GLN A 79 3.89 -5.85 6.97
C GLN A 79 2.72 -4.98 6.55
N VAL A 80 2.73 -4.54 5.29
CA VAL A 80 1.58 -3.90 4.63
C VAL A 80 1.36 -4.53 3.26
N ALA A 81 0.11 -4.70 2.86
CA ALA A 81 -0.28 -5.17 1.53
C ALA A 81 -1.42 -4.31 0.98
N ALA A 82 -1.30 -3.84 -0.26
CA ALA A 82 -2.32 -3.04 -0.91
C ALA A 82 -3.57 -3.86 -1.26
N GLY A 83 -4.74 -3.29 -1.04
CA GLY A 83 -6.02 -3.83 -1.44
C GLY A 83 -6.42 -3.35 -2.83
N MET A 84 -7.29 -4.11 -3.49
CA MET A 84 -7.80 -3.75 -4.83
C MET A 84 -8.81 -2.61 -4.84
N ASP A 85 -9.42 -2.40 -3.68
CA ASP A 85 -10.33 -1.32 -3.37
C ASP A 85 -9.61 0.02 -3.13
N GLY A 86 -8.28 0.05 -3.29
CA GLY A 86 -7.44 1.21 -3.01
C GLY A 86 -7.11 1.37 -1.53
N GLY A 87 -7.65 0.51 -0.67
CA GLY A 87 -7.24 0.38 0.72
C GLY A 87 -5.98 -0.46 0.88
N PHE A 88 -5.71 -0.91 2.10
CA PHE A 88 -4.63 -1.83 2.40
C PHE A 88 -4.91 -2.59 3.69
N ILE A 89 -4.17 -3.69 3.89
CA ILE A 89 -4.15 -4.46 5.13
C ILE A 89 -2.78 -4.28 5.76
N ALA A 90 -2.76 -3.89 7.02
CA ALA A 90 -1.54 -3.76 7.80
C ALA A 90 -1.50 -4.83 8.90
N GLY A 91 -0.33 -5.44 9.01
CA GLY A 91 0.02 -6.43 10.01
C GLY A 91 0.61 -5.78 11.25
N LEU A 92 -0.01 -6.01 12.39
CA LEU A 92 0.36 -5.41 13.66
C LEU A 92 1.00 -6.46 14.57
N ARG A 93 2.13 -6.10 15.19
CA ARG A 93 2.78 -6.91 16.20
C ARG A 93 3.06 -6.09 17.44
N THR A 94 2.77 -6.65 18.61
CA THR A 94 3.14 -6.02 19.89
C THR A 94 4.51 -6.46 20.36
N GLY A 95 5.10 -5.71 21.30
CA GLY A 95 6.33 -6.15 22.01
C GLY A 95 6.17 -7.44 22.80
N GLN A 96 4.93 -7.88 23.07
CA GLN A 96 4.60 -9.18 23.67
C GLN A 96 4.23 -10.24 22.62
N SER A 97 4.57 -9.98 21.35
CA SER A 97 4.32 -10.87 20.21
C SER A 97 2.84 -11.24 20.00
N GLN A 98 1.93 -10.33 20.34
CA GLN A 98 0.55 -10.45 19.91
C GLN A 98 0.45 -10.09 18.44
N LEU A 99 -0.42 -10.81 17.74
CA LEU A 99 -0.66 -10.63 16.32
C LEU A 99 -2.03 -9.99 16.10
N GLY A 100 -2.08 -8.95 15.29
CA GLY A 100 -3.32 -8.43 14.77
C GLY A 100 -3.22 -7.99 13.32
N LEU A 101 -4.39 -7.81 12.71
CA LEU A 101 -4.56 -7.24 11.39
C LEU A 101 -5.52 -6.07 11.48
N VAL A 102 -5.26 -5.04 10.69
CA VAL A 102 -6.18 -3.94 10.44
C VAL A 102 -6.37 -3.77 8.94
N LYS A 103 -7.63 -3.67 8.51
CA LYS A 103 -7.96 -3.20 7.16
C LYS A 103 -8.27 -1.72 7.22
N VAL A 104 -7.66 -1.01 6.28
CA VAL A 104 -7.85 0.42 6.10
C VAL A 104 -8.38 0.66 4.69
N SER A 105 -9.41 1.50 4.58
CA SER A 105 -9.99 1.92 3.32
C SER A 105 -9.07 2.89 2.56
N ALA A 106 -9.41 3.17 1.31
CA ALA A 106 -8.62 4.07 0.46
C ALA A 106 -8.50 5.50 1.02
N ASP A 107 -9.49 5.95 1.79
CA ASP A 107 -9.50 7.26 2.47
C ASP A 107 -8.82 7.24 3.85
N GLY A 108 -8.06 6.17 4.16
CA GLY A 108 -7.26 6.09 5.38
C GLY A 108 -8.06 5.76 6.64
N LYS A 109 -9.33 5.34 6.54
CA LYS A 109 -10.15 4.97 7.70
C LYS A 109 -10.03 3.47 8.01
N ALA A 110 -9.96 3.13 9.29
CA ALA A 110 -10.01 1.73 9.71
C ALA A 110 -11.40 1.13 9.43
N GLU A 111 -11.48 0.07 8.62
CA GLU A 111 -12.72 -0.66 8.35
C GLU A 111 -12.97 -1.75 9.40
N TRP A 112 -11.92 -2.51 9.71
CA TRP A 112 -11.97 -3.53 10.74
C TRP A 112 -10.59 -3.79 11.34
N GLN A 113 -10.61 -4.36 12.54
CA GLN A 113 -9.43 -4.86 13.23
C GLN A 113 -9.70 -6.23 13.85
N ARG A 114 -8.68 -7.08 13.85
CA ARG A 114 -8.74 -8.44 14.42
C ARG A 114 -7.45 -8.75 15.16
N GLN A 115 -7.58 -9.29 16.36
CA GLN A 115 -6.46 -9.89 17.11
C GLN A 115 -6.56 -11.41 17.00
N TYR A 116 -5.47 -12.06 16.59
CA TYR A 116 -5.48 -13.48 16.26
C TYR A 116 -4.78 -14.35 17.30
N ALA A 117 -3.82 -13.80 18.07
CA ALA A 117 -3.14 -14.58 19.09
C ALA A 117 -2.67 -13.72 20.26
N PRO A 118 -2.84 -14.20 21.51
CA PRO A 118 -2.45 -13.46 22.70
C PRO A 118 -0.94 -13.48 22.99
N GLN A 119 -0.14 -14.38 22.37
CA GLN A 119 1.32 -14.43 22.52
C GLN A 119 1.98 -15.46 21.57
N PHE A 120 3.08 -15.08 20.91
CA PHE A 120 4.00 -15.99 20.21
C PHE A 120 5.44 -15.80 20.72
N SER A 121 6.29 -16.81 20.66
CA SER A 121 7.73 -16.61 20.94
C SER A 121 8.43 -15.88 19.80
N ARG A 122 8.09 -16.24 18.54
CA ARG A 122 8.40 -15.51 17.31
C ARG A 122 7.36 -15.87 16.25
N ALA A 123 6.66 -14.87 15.70
CA ALA A 123 5.73 -15.07 14.59
C ALA A 123 6.16 -14.18 13.41
N PHE A 124 6.24 -14.81 12.24
CA PHE A 124 6.29 -14.15 10.95
C PHE A 124 4.99 -14.53 10.24
N PHE A 125 4.43 -13.58 9.51
CA PHE A 125 3.25 -13.80 8.71
C PHE A 125 3.44 -13.05 7.41
N GLN A 126 2.75 -13.55 6.39
CA GLN A 126 2.72 -12.95 5.06
C GLN A 126 1.27 -12.60 4.77
N ILE A 127 1.01 -11.32 4.52
CA ILE A 127 -0.26 -10.82 4.03
C ILE A 127 -0.23 -10.89 2.51
N GLU A 128 -1.17 -11.64 1.94
CA GLU A 128 -1.43 -11.64 0.50
C GLU A 128 -2.87 -11.19 0.28
N THR A 129 -3.02 -10.13 -0.50
CA THR A 129 -4.32 -9.64 -0.95
C THR A 129 -4.59 -10.23 -2.33
N GLY A 130 -5.53 -11.18 -2.41
CA GLY A 130 -5.90 -11.84 -3.65
C GLY A 130 -6.75 -10.93 -4.54
N ASP A 131 -6.22 -10.59 -5.73
CA ASP A 131 -6.71 -11.14 -7.00
C ASP A 131 -5.69 -10.80 -8.11
N VAL A 132 -4.63 -11.60 -8.23
CA VAL A 132 -3.50 -11.33 -9.16
C VAL A 132 -3.97 -11.05 -10.60
N MET A 133 -5.15 -11.54 -11.00
CA MET A 133 -5.72 -11.38 -12.34
C MET A 133 -6.38 -10.02 -12.60
N GLU A 134 -6.95 -9.33 -11.60
CA GLU A 134 -7.59 -8.02 -11.82
C GLU A 134 -6.58 -6.87 -11.83
N TRP A 135 -5.51 -7.00 -11.03
CA TRP A 135 -4.38 -6.05 -11.03
C TRP A 135 -3.62 -6.07 -12.35
N VAL A 136 -3.30 -7.25 -12.89
CA VAL A 136 -2.67 -7.39 -14.23
C VAL A 136 -3.55 -6.73 -15.30
N SER A 137 -4.88 -6.92 -15.24
CA SER A 137 -5.83 -6.29 -16.17
C SER A 137 -5.83 -4.76 -16.05
N ARG A 138 -5.78 -4.20 -14.83
CA ARG A 138 -5.74 -2.75 -14.59
C ARG A 138 -4.43 -2.12 -15.04
N VAL A 139 -3.28 -2.70 -14.68
CA VAL A 139 -1.95 -2.19 -15.06
C VAL A 139 -1.75 -2.23 -16.57
N ILE A 140 -2.18 -3.32 -17.23
CA ILE A 140 -2.15 -3.40 -18.70
C ILE A 140 -3.04 -2.32 -19.32
N LYS A 141 -4.26 -2.10 -18.82
CA LYS A 141 -5.16 -1.06 -19.34
C LYS A 141 -4.60 0.37 -19.13
N GLN A 142 -3.93 0.63 -18.02
CA GLN A 142 -3.38 1.95 -17.70
C GLN A 142 -2.14 2.24 -18.55
N ARG A 143 -1.25 1.26 -18.75
CA ARG A 143 -0.12 1.36 -19.69
C ARG A 143 -0.57 1.47 -21.14
N LEU A 144 -1.61 0.74 -21.55
CA LEU A 144 -2.19 0.89 -22.89
C LEU A 144 -2.78 2.27 -23.11
N ARG A 145 -3.48 2.85 -22.12
CA ARG A 145 -4.00 4.23 -22.20
C ARG A 145 -2.91 5.29 -22.30
N GLN A 146 -1.82 5.16 -21.54
CA GLN A 146 -0.66 6.06 -21.65
C GLN A 146 0.04 5.90 -23.02
N SER A 147 0.14 4.68 -23.55
CA SER A 147 0.69 4.45 -24.90
C SER A 147 -0.21 5.03 -26.00
N CYS A 148 -1.53 4.96 -25.86
CA CYS A 148 -2.47 5.53 -26.82
C CYS A 148 -2.53 7.06 -26.74
N LEU A 149 -2.32 7.66 -25.56
CA LEU A 149 -2.24 9.12 -25.42
C LEU A 149 -0.92 9.70 -25.98
N GLY A 150 0.17 8.93 -25.95
CA GLY A 150 1.43 9.29 -26.63
C GLY A 150 1.44 9.02 -28.13
N SER A 151 0.63 8.07 -28.61
CA SER A 151 0.56 7.63 -30.01
C SER A 151 -0.57 8.29 -30.82
N CYS A 152 -1.52 8.98 -30.19
CA CYS A 152 -2.58 9.74 -30.90
C CYS A 152 -2.15 11.15 -31.34
N ARG A 153 -0.91 11.29 -31.83
CA ARG A 153 -0.60 12.26 -32.88
C ARG A 153 -0.08 11.46 -34.07
N GLU A 154 -0.88 11.47 -35.13
CA GLU A 154 -0.68 10.85 -36.45
C GLU A 154 -1.32 9.47 -36.66
N ALA A 155 -2.51 9.53 -37.30
CA ALA A 155 -3.10 8.57 -38.23
C ALA A 155 -3.27 7.11 -37.77
N PHE A 156 -4.51 6.67 -37.57
CA PHE A 156 -5.11 5.48 -38.25
C PHE A 156 -6.54 5.23 -37.71
N TRP A 157 -7.54 5.81 -38.37
CA TRP A 157 -8.97 5.62 -38.04
C TRP A 157 -9.61 4.43 -38.76
N SER A 158 -8.90 3.32 -39.03
CA SER A 158 -9.44 2.28 -39.93
C SER A 158 -9.22 0.80 -39.58
N SER A 159 -8.63 0.41 -38.43
CA SER A 159 -8.43 -1.05 -38.17
C SER A 159 -8.94 -1.61 -36.84
N CYS A 160 -9.44 -0.81 -35.90
CA CYS A 160 -10.10 -1.35 -34.70
C CYS A 160 -11.59 -1.53 -34.94
N GLY A 161 -11.99 -2.73 -35.39
CA GLY A 161 -13.38 -3.17 -35.51
C GLY A 161 -14.08 -3.32 -34.16
N ILE A 162 -14.35 -2.19 -33.49
CA ILE A 162 -15.25 -2.13 -32.34
C ILE A 162 -16.62 -1.69 -32.87
N ARG A 163 -17.57 -2.62 -32.97
CA ARG A 163 -18.99 -2.30 -33.15
C ARG A 163 -19.46 -1.57 -31.90
N ASN A 164 -19.91 -0.32 -32.05
CA ASN A 164 -20.71 0.34 -31.04
C ASN A 164 -22.07 -0.34 -30.97
N GLU A 165 -22.31 -1.10 -29.91
CA GLU A 165 -23.67 -1.30 -29.40
C GLU A 165 -24.10 0.01 -28.73
N GLN A 166 -24.71 0.89 -29.52
CA GLN A 166 -25.61 1.90 -28.99
C GLN A 166 -26.93 1.76 -29.72
N GLY A 167 -27.91 1.27 -28.98
CA GLY A 167 -29.30 1.29 -29.39
C GLY A 167 -29.79 2.74 -29.48
N THR A 168 -30.53 3.00 -30.54
CA THR A 168 -31.54 4.05 -30.59
C THR A 168 -32.78 3.43 -31.21
N ARG A 169 -33.92 3.65 -30.55
CA ARG A 169 -35.27 3.46 -31.10
C ARG A 169 -35.45 4.30 -32.36
#